data_AF-A0A950JJ83-F1
#
_entry.id   AF-A0A950JJ83-F1
#
_cell.length_a   1.000
_cell.length_b   1.000
_cell.length_c   1.000
_cell.angle_alpha   90.00
_cell.angle_beta   90.00
_cell.angle_gamma   90.00
#
_symmetry.space_group_name_H-M   'P 1'
#
loop_
_entity.id
_entity.type
_entity.pdbx_description
1 polymer ?
#
loop_
_entity_poly.entity_id
_entity_poly.type
_entity_poly.pdbx_seq_one_letter_code
_entity_poly.pdbx_strand_id
1 'polypeptide(L)'
;MAILIFILSLILLIAGAASGYESVDLLPTAPGVLYALAGAVAACAAVVTFAIAVLTWRVDALAKLVRESAGPSILPAAFDAPTESVSAEQGAAAPMALETGAPESMNEAPAGEDESPININRAGHLPSLETIETVLETPEEPQGPPSLIGSYSSAGANYRIFADGSIEAETSEGTYKFASMSDFKRHLLERGKAKATPADE
;
A
#
# COMPACT_ATOMS: atom_id res chain seq x y z
N MET A 1 23.90 10.49 14.97
CA MET A 1 22.87 10.65 13.93
C MET A 1 23.31 10.00 12.61
N ALA A 2 24.35 10.49 11.92
CA ALA A 2 24.79 9.93 10.63
C ALA A 2 25.11 8.42 10.64
N ILE A 3 25.75 7.91 11.70
CA ILE A 3 26.06 6.47 11.85
C ILE A 3 24.78 5.61 11.89
N LEU A 4 23.72 6.09 12.54
CA LEU A 4 22.44 5.36 12.61
C LEU A 4 21.75 5.30 11.24
N ILE A 5 21.78 6.40 10.49
CA ILE A 5 21.22 6.47 9.13
C ILE A 5 21.99 5.52 8.20
N PHE A 6 23.32 5.45 8.35
CA PHE A 6 24.15 4.52 7.59
C PHE A 6 23.81 3.05 7.91
N ILE A 7 23.73 2.68 9.20
CA ILE A 7 23.36 1.33 9.63
C ILE A 7 21.98 0.95 9.11
N LEU A 8 21.00 1.87 9.21
CA LEU A 8 19.66 1.64 8.68
C LEU A 8 19.69 1.39 7.17
N SER A 9 20.45 2.16 6.40
CA SER A 9 20.59 1.96 4.95
C SER A 9 21.20 0.60 4.62
N LEU A 10 22.17 0.13 5.41
CA LEU A 10 22.78 -1.18 5.22
C LEU A 10 21.80 -2.31 5.52
N ILE A 11 21.03 -2.20 6.60
CA ILE A 11 19.97 -3.17 6.93
C ILE A 11 18.93 -3.22 5.82
N LEU A 12 18.50 -2.07 5.31
CA LEU A 12 17.54 -1.99 4.20
C LEU A 12 18.08 -2.64 2.92
N LEU A 13 19.36 -2.42 2.61
CA LEU A 13 20.04 -3.02 1.47
C LEU A 13 20.08 -4.55 1.59
N ILE A 14 20.47 -5.07 2.76
CA ILE A 14 20.55 -6.52 3.02
C ILE A 14 19.15 -7.14 2.93
N ALA A 15 18.13 -6.51 3.53
CA ALA A 15 16.75 -6.98 3.46
C ALA A 15 16.23 -6.99 2.01
N GLY A 16 16.51 -5.93 1.24
CA GLY A 16 16.14 -5.86 -0.17
C GLY A 16 16.83 -6.94 -1.02
N ALA A 17 18.13 -7.18 -0.79
CA ALA A 17 18.88 -8.22 -1.48
C ALA A 17 18.38 -9.63 -1.14
N ALA A 18 18.06 -9.91 0.13
CA ALA A 18 17.49 -11.18 0.56
C ALA A 18 16.11 -11.43 -0.05
N SER A 19 15.23 -10.43 -0.05
CA SER A 19 13.92 -10.50 -0.72
C SER A 19 14.06 -10.74 -2.22
N GLY A 20 15.02 -10.09 -2.87
CA GLY A 20 15.33 -10.31 -4.29
C GLY A 20 15.82 -11.73 -4.55
N TYR A 21 16.67 -12.28 -3.68
CA TYR A 21 17.18 -13.64 -3.81
C TYR A 21 16.06 -14.69 -3.71
N GLU A 22 15.17 -14.57 -2.73
CA GLU A 22 14.02 -15.49 -2.61
C GLU A 22 13.04 -15.37 -3.77
N SER A 23 12.97 -14.21 -4.43
CA SER A 23 12.10 -14.02 -5.58
C SER A 23 12.54 -14.81 -6.82
N VAL A 24 13.82 -15.18 -6.95
CA VAL A 24 14.37 -15.81 -8.16
C VAL A 24 13.67 -17.14 -8.48
N ASP A 25 13.43 -17.96 -7.46
CA ASP A 25 12.75 -19.26 -7.62
C ASP A 25 11.23 -19.11 -7.81
N LEU A 26 10.67 -17.95 -7.45
CA LEU A 26 9.24 -17.64 -7.49
C LEU A 26 8.84 -16.77 -8.68
N LEU A 27 9.78 -16.30 -9.51
CA LEU A 27 9.52 -15.40 -10.66
C LEU A 27 8.34 -15.79 -11.56
N PRO A 28 8.08 -17.09 -11.89
CA PRO A 28 6.93 -17.43 -12.73
C PRO A 28 5.59 -17.32 -12.00
N THR A 29 5.58 -17.00 -10.71
CA THR A 29 4.39 -16.89 -9.87
C THR A 29 4.09 -15.44 -9.49
N ALA A 30 2.81 -15.11 -9.35
CA ALA A 30 2.37 -13.81 -8.85
C ALA A 30 3.05 -13.37 -7.52
N PRO A 31 3.21 -14.24 -6.49
CA PRO A 31 3.93 -13.85 -5.28
C PRO A 31 5.42 -13.55 -5.54
N GLY A 32 6.09 -14.24 -6.46
CA GLY A 32 7.49 -13.94 -6.78
C GLY A 32 7.69 -12.53 -7.35
N VAL A 33 6.77 -12.08 -8.22
CA VAL A 33 6.79 -10.70 -8.74
C VAL A 33 6.61 -9.68 -7.61
N LEU A 34 5.75 -9.96 -6.62
CA LEU A 34 5.59 -9.10 -5.44
C LEU A 34 6.87 -9.01 -4.61
N TYR A 35 7.55 -10.14 -4.34
CA TYR A 35 8.82 -10.16 -3.62
C TYR A 35 9.94 -9.42 -4.38
N ALA A 36 9.99 -9.56 -5.71
CA ALA A 36 10.94 -8.85 -6.55
C ALA A 36 10.72 -7.33 -6.50
N LEU A 37 9.46 -6.87 -6.64
CA LEU A 37 9.11 -5.45 -6.55
C LEU A 37 9.40 -4.89 -5.15
N ALA A 38 9.03 -5.61 -4.09
CA ALA A 38 9.32 -5.21 -2.72
C ALA A 38 10.83 -5.06 -2.48
N GLY A 39 11.63 -6.03 -2.96
CA GLY A 39 13.09 -5.99 -2.90
C GLY A 39 13.67 -4.80 -3.65
N ALA A 40 13.16 -4.51 -4.86
CA ALA A 40 13.60 -3.36 -5.66
C ALA A 40 13.29 -2.02 -4.97
N VAL A 41 12.09 -1.87 -4.40
CA VAL A 41 11.70 -0.67 -3.65
C VAL A 41 12.59 -0.48 -2.41
N ALA A 42 12.86 -1.56 -1.66
CA ALA A 42 13.75 -1.53 -0.51
C ALA A 42 15.19 -1.14 -0.91
N ALA A 43 15.71 -1.67 -2.02
CA ALA A 43 17.03 -1.32 -2.54
C ALA A 43 17.10 0.18 -2.94
N CYS A 44 16.09 0.71 -3.64
CA CYS A 44 16.02 2.13 -3.97
C CYS A 44 15.99 3.01 -2.70
N ALA A 45 15.19 2.64 -1.71
CA ALA A 45 15.12 3.34 -0.44
C ALA A 45 16.47 3.30 0.31
N ALA A 46 17.20 2.18 0.25
CA ALA A 46 18.55 2.06 0.81
C ALA A 46 19.53 3.04 0.17
N VAL A 47 19.54 3.12 -1.17
CA VAL A 47 20.40 4.03 -1.93
C VAL A 47 20.11 5.50 -1.59
N VAL A 48 18.84 5.89 -1.56
CA VAL A 48 18.43 7.25 -1.20
C VAL A 48 18.86 7.59 0.23
N THR A 49 18.62 6.69 1.18
CA THR A 49 19.00 6.88 2.60
C THR A 49 20.52 7.01 2.76
N PHE A 50 21.27 6.17 2.04
CA PHE A 50 22.73 6.23 2.01
C PHE A 50 23.25 7.56 1.44
N ALA A 51 22.66 8.06 0.35
CA ALA A 51 23.02 9.34 -0.23
C ALA A 51 22.80 10.51 0.75
N ILE A 52 21.70 10.49 1.51
CA ILE A 52 21.42 11.49 2.56
C ILE A 52 22.45 11.41 3.69
N ALA A 53 22.86 10.20 4.11
CA ALA A 53 23.91 10.01 5.12
C ALA A 53 25.25 10.59 4.66
N VAL A 54 25.64 10.37 3.40
CA VAL A 54 26.87 10.94 2.83
C VAL A 54 26.78 12.46 2.74
N LEU A 55 25.64 13.01 2.33
CA LEU A 55 25.43 14.45 2.22
C LEU A 55 25.56 15.13 3.60
N THR A 56 24.89 14.59 4.62
CA THR A 56 24.98 15.12 6.00
C THR A 56 26.41 15.07 6.53
N TRP A 57 27.13 13.98 6.28
CA TRP A 57 28.55 13.87 6.66
C TRP A 57 29.43 14.91 5.97
N ARG A 58 29.19 15.18 4.68
CA ARG A 58 29.92 16.21 3.93
C ARG A 58 29.63 17.63 4.43
N VAL A 59 28.36 17.92 4.75
CA VAL A 59 27.96 19.21 5.33
C VAL A 59 28.60 19.41 6.69
N ASP A 60 28.62 18.39 7.55
CA ASP A 60 29.30 18.46 8.85
C ASP A 60 30.81 18.70 8.72
N ALA A 61 31.47 18.06 7.76
CA ALA A 61 32.89 18.27 7.48
C ALA A 61 33.16 19.71 7.01
N LEU A 62 32.33 20.24 6.10
CA LEU A 62 32.42 21.62 5.65
C LEU A 62 32.15 22.61 6.79
N ALA A 63 31.15 22.36 7.64
CA ALA A 63 30.84 23.20 8.79
C ALA A 63 32.00 23.25 9.79
N LYS A 64 32.73 22.14 9.98
CA LYS A 64 33.95 22.11 10.78
C LYS A 64 35.06 22.96 10.17
N LEU A 65 35.31 22.82 8.87
CA LEU A 65 36.33 23.61 8.16
C LEU A 65 35.99 25.12 8.18
N VAL A 66 34.73 25.48 8.01
CA VAL A 66 34.27 26.88 8.10
C VAL A 66 34.44 27.40 9.51
N ARG A 67 34.14 26.61 10.55
CA ARG A 67 34.32 27.01 11.95
C ARG A 67 35.80 27.16 12.33
N GLU A 68 36.68 26.31 11.81
CA GLU A 68 38.13 26.44 11.99
C GLU A 68 38.69 27.64 11.22
N SER A 69 38.21 27.89 10.00
CA SER A 69 38.60 29.06 9.20
C SER A 69 38.07 30.38 9.75
N ALA A 70 36.91 30.35 10.42
CA ALA A 70 36.35 31.46 11.17
C ALA A 70 36.95 31.56 12.59
N GLY A 71 38.17 31.04 12.78
CA GLY A 71 38.97 31.17 14.00
C GLY A 71 38.88 32.58 14.57
N PRO A 72 39.03 32.72 15.90
CA PRO A 72 38.55 33.86 16.65
C PRO A 72 39.00 35.13 15.97
N SER A 73 38.06 35.87 15.37
CA SER A 73 38.21 37.30 15.17
C SER A 73 38.42 37.85 16.56
N ILE A 74 39.68 37.93 16.98
CA ILE A 74 40.16 38.73 18.08
C ILE A 74 39.91 40.17 17.59
N LEU A 75 38.65 40.59 17.66
CA LEU A 75 38.36 42.00 17.78
C LEU A 75 39.03 42.41 19.09
N PRO A 76 39.96 43.39 19.07
CA PRO A 76 40.50 43.91 20.30
C PRO A 76 39.33 44.37 21.16
N ALA A 77 39.23 43.77 22.36
CA ALA A 77 38.35 44.19 23.43
C ALA A 77 38.75 45.61 23.83
N ALA A 78 38.20 46.59 23.13
CA ALA A 78 38.38 48.00 23.41
C ALA A 78 37.17 48.76 22.88
N PHE A 79 35.98 48.48 23.41
CA PHE A 79 34.97 49.51 23.65
C PHE A 79 34.05 49.02 24.76
N ASP A 80 34.49 49.33 25.97
CA ASP A 80 33.66 49.41 27.17
C ASP A 80 32.58 50.46 26.87
N ALA A 81 31.33 50.03 26.71
CA ALA A 81 30.18 50.93 26.66
C ALA A 81 29.06 50.35 27.53
N PRO A 82 28.46 51.14 28.43
CA PRO A 82 27.57 50.63 29.45
C PRO A 82 26.22 50.21 28.89
N THR A 83 25.70 49.18 29.53
CA THR A 83 24.32 48.70 29.55
C THR A 83 23.28 49.82 29.45
N GLU A 84 22.52 49.85 28.35
CA GLU A 84 21.19 50.48 28.35
C GLU A 84 20.17 49.48 27.80
N SER A 85 19.41 48.94 28.75
CA SER A 85 18.27 48.07 28.54
C SER A 85 17.13 48.83 27.88
N VAL A 86 16.81 48.52 26.63
CA VAL A 86 15.51 48.87 26.05
C VAL A 86 14.76 47.59 25.76
N SER A 87 13.88 47.26 26.70
CA SER A 87 12.73 46.40 26.51
C SER A 87 11.82 47.08 25.48
N ALA A 88 11.67 46.46 24.30
CA ALA A 88 10.67 46.85 23.31
C ALA A 88 9.80 45.62 23.00
N GLU A 89 8.61 45.66 23.58
CA GLU A 89 7.40 44.93 23.21
C GLU A 89 7.22 44.83 21.68
N GLN A 90 6.98 43.59 21.22
CA GLN A 90 5.70 43.21 20.62
C GLN A 90 5.20 44.08 19.44
N GLY A 91 5.61 43.71 18.23
CA GLY A 91 4.99 44.12 16.97
C GLY A 91 4.63 42.90 16.14
N ALA A 92 3.34 42.59 16.10
CA ALA A 92 2.75 41.56 15.26
C ALA A 92 3.05 41.79 13.77
N ALA A 93 3.47 40.72 13.08
CA ALA A 93 3.41 40.65 11.63
C ALA A 93 3.07 39.22 11.21
N ALA A 94 1.78 38.98 10.98
CA ALA A 94 1.30 37.82 10.26
C ALA A 94 1.80 37.88 8.80
N PRO A 95 2.41 36.81 8.24
CA PRO A 95 2.54 36.70 6.81
C PRO A 95 1.23 36.15 6.23
N MET A 96 0.54 37.08 5.59
CA MET A 96 -0.44 36.94 4.50
C MET A 96 -0.68 35.54 3.94
N ALA A 97 -1.97 35.21 3.88
CA ALA A 97 -2.57 34.28 2.93
C ALA A 97 -2.12 34.61 1.50
N LEU A 98 -1.58 33.60 0.82
CA LEU A 98 -1.43 33.60 -0.63
C LEU A 98 -2.54 32.72 -1.21
N GLU A 99 -3.61 33.38 -1.63
CA GLU A 99 -4.67 32.82 -2.45
C GLU A 99 -4.22 32.85 -3.93
N THR A 100 -4.61 31.80 -4.65
CA THR A 100 -4.90 31.82 -6.10
C THR A 100 -3.73 31.74 -7.08
N GLY A 101 -3.63 30.59 -7.75
CA GLY A 101 -2.78 30.38 -8.91
C GLY A 101 -3.04 29.04 -9.61
N ALA A 102 -4.27 28.81 -10.05
CA ALA A 102 -4.55 27.85 -11.11
C ALA A 102 -3.93 28.33 -12.44
N PRO A 103 -3.39 27.41 -13.24
CA PRO A 103 -3.64 27.50 -14.67
C PRO A 103 -4.29 26.20 -15.18
N GLU A 104 -5.51 26.36 -15.68
CA GLU A 104 -6.01 25.57 -16.80
C GLU A 104 -5.08 25.76 -17.99
N SER A 105 -4.61 24.68 -18.62
CA SER A 105 -4.68 24.55 -20.09
C SER A 105 -4.31 23.14 -20.54
N MET A 106 -5.35 22.46 -21.04
CA MET A 106 -5.39 21.59 -22.21
C MET A 106 -4.06 21.19 -22.88
N ASN A 107 -3.81 19.88 -22.92
CA ASN A 107 -3.55 19.27 -24.22
C ASN A 107 -4.19 17.88 -24.31
N GLU A 108 -4.85 17.67 -25.43
CA GLU A 108 -5.85 16.65 -25.72
C GLU A 108 -5.26 15.62 -26.70
N ALA A 109 -5.37 14.34 -26.32
CA ALA A 109 -5.63 13.14 -27.15
C ALA A 109 -4.57 12.70 -28.22
N PRO A 110 -4.65 11.46 -28.79
CA PRO A 110 -5.73 10.46 -28.65
C PRO A 110 -5.33 8.97 -28.52
N ALA A 111 -6.38 8.18 -28.30
CA ALA A 111 -6.68 6.86 -28.86
C ALA A 111 -6.04 5.60 -28.24
N GLY A 112 -6.89 4.87 -27.53
CA GLY A 112 -6.73 3.48 -27.11
C GLY A 112 -8.04 3.01 -26.48
N GLU A 113 -9.07 2.90 -27.32
CA GLU A 113 -10.41 2.39 -26.99
C GLU A 113 -10.31 0.93 -26.53
N ASP A 114 -10.64 0.67 -25.27
CA ASP A 114 -11.13 -0.65 -24.83
C ASP A 114 -12.30 -0.40 -23.86
N GLU A 115 -13.45 -0.10 -24.47
CA GLU A 115 -14.71 0.13 -23.78
C GLU A 115 -15.21 -1.18 -23.16
N SER A 116 -14.84 -1.38 -21.90
CA SER A 116 -15.63 -2.22 -21.00
C SER A 116 -16.97 -1.52 -20.70
N PRO A 117 -18.10 -2.25 -20.65
CA PRO A 117 -19.43 -1.67 -20.72
C PRO A 117 -19.69 -0.71 -19.55
N ILE A 118 -19.94 0.54 -19.95
CA ILE A 118 -20.41 1.65 -19.13
C ILE A 118 -21.65 1.21 -18.37
N ASN A 119 -21.57 1.37 -17.05
CA ASN A 119 -22.65 1.21 -16.08
C ASN A 119 -23.98 1.81 -16.59
N ILE A 120 -24.93 0.92 -16.91
CA ILE A 120 -26.28 1.23 -17.45
C ILE A 120 -27.14 2.04 -16.46
N ASN A 121 -26.72 2.18 -15.19
CA ASN A 121 -27.50 2.92 -14.18
C ASN A 121 -27.42 4.45 -14.30
N ARG A 122 -26.82 5.02 -15.35
CA ARG A 122 -26.77 6.48 -15.56
C ARG A 122 -28.04 7.06 -16.23
N ALA A 123 -28.93 6.21 -16.71
CA ALA A 123 -30.14 6.62 -17.43
C ALA A 123 -31.38 6.71 -16.51
N GLY A 124 -31.29 7.41 -15.37
CA GLY A 124 -32.41 8.08 -14.69
C GLY A 124 -33.76 7.35 -14.53
N HIS A 125 -33.82 6.03 -14.58
CA HIS A 125 -35.05 5.27 -14.40
C HIS A 125 -35.16 4.94 -12.91
N LEU A 126 -35.70 5.90 -12.17
CA LEU A 126 -36.23 5.62 -10.84
C LEU A 126 -37.41 4.65 -11.04
N PRO A 127 -37.37 3.44 -10.47
CA PRO A 127 -38.51 2.53 -10.55
C PRO A 127 -39.75 3.22 -9.97
N SER A 128 -40.90 3.07 -10.65
CA SER A 128 -42.17 3.58 -10.15
C SER A 128 -42.50 2.94 -8.79
N LEU A 129 -43.17 3.68 -7.91
CA LEU A 129 -43.58 3.16 -6.60
C LEU A 129 -44.43 1.88 -6.69
N GLU A 130 -45.21 1.71 -7.76
CA GLU A 130 -45.95 0.48 -8.05
C GLU A 130 -45.01 -0.73 -8.25
N THR A 131 -43.82 -0.53 -8.84
CA THR A 131 -42.82 -1.60 -8.99
C THR A 131 -42.23 -2.01 -7.65
N ILE A 132 -42.10 -1.06 -6.70
CA ILE A 132 -41.55 -1.32 -5.36
C ILE A 132 -42.59 -2.05 -4.48
N GLU A 133 -43.87 -1.68 -4.59
CA GLU A 133 -44.95 -2.28 -3.80
C GLU A 133 -45.24 -3.72 -4.25
N THR A 134 -45.13 -4.01 -5.56
CA THR A 134 -45.31 -5.38 -6.08
C THR A 134 -44.20 -6.36 -5.65
N VAL A 135 -42.99 -5.86 -5.35
CA VAL A 135 -41.85 -6.69 -4.88
C VAL A 135 -41.99 -7.10 -3.40
N LEU A 136 -42.83 -6.40 -2.62
CA LEU A 136 -43.01 -6.66 -1.19
C LEU A 136 -44.03 -7.76 -0.89
N GLU A 137 -44.90 -8.12 -1.84
CA GLU A 137 -46.08 -8.97 -1.57
C GLU A 137 -45.97 -10.43 -2.02
N THR A 138 -44.89 -10.83 -2.70
CA THR A 138 -44.65 -12.23 -3.08
C THR A 138 -43.24 -12.66 -2.68
N PRO A 139 -43.06 -13.53 -1.67
CA PRO A 139 -41.81 -14.22 -1.44
C PRO A 139 -41.60 -15.24 -2.58
N GLU A 140 -41.23 -14.77 -3.77
CA GLU A 140 -40.70 -15.66 -4.80
C GLU A 140 -39.32 -16.12 -4.31
N GLU A 141 -39.22 -17.40 -3.97
CA GLU A 141 -37.93 -18.07 -3.84
C GLU A 141 -37.11 -17.75 -5.09
N PRO A 142 -35.88 -17.22 -4.95
CA PRO A 142 -35.08 -16.85 -6.11
C PRO A 142 -34.68 -18.11 -6.88
N GLN A 143 -35.48 -18.48 -7.90
CA GLN A 143 -35.23 -19.60 -8.83
C GLN A 143 -34.21 -19.24 -9.92
N GLY A 144 -33.17 -18.47 -9.57
CA GLY A 144 -32.05 -18.17 -10.45
C GLY A 144 -30.88 -19.12 -10.22
N PRO A 145 -30.05 -19.42 -11.23
CA PRO A 145 -28.75 -20.03 -10.98
C PRO A 145 -27.98 -19.15 -9.99
N PRO A 146 -27.31 -19.74 -8.97
CA PRO A 146 -26.66 -18.98 -7.93
C PRO A 146 -25.64 -18.02 -8.56
N SER A 147 -25.78 -16.73 -8.26
CA SER A 147 -24.90 -15.70 -8.83
C SER A 147 -23.50 -15.83 -8.22
N LEU A 148 -22.46 -15.86 -9.05
CA LEU A 148 -21.08 -16.00 -8.60
C LEU A 148 -20.59 -14.67 -8.00
N ILE A 149 -20.28 -14.64 -6.69
CA ILE A 149 -19.68 -13.48 -6.02
C ILE A 149 -18.19 -13.40 -6.36
N GLY A 150 -17.50 -14.54 -6.35
CA GLY A 150 -16.04 -14.55 -6.50
C GLY A 150 -15.47 -15.94 -6.70
N SER A 151 -14.25 -15.97 -7.23
CA SER A 151 -13.46 -17.19 -7.40
C SER A 151 -12.06 -16.99 -6.82
N TYR A 152 -11.52 -18.05 -6.21
CA TYR A 152 -10.20 -18.05 -5.60
C TYR A 152 -9.52 -19.39 -5.86
N SER A 153 -8.23 -19.39 -6.18
CA SER A 153 -7.44 -20.60 -6.42
C SER A 153 -6.34 -20.74 -5.37
N SER A 154 -6.25 -21.90 -4.73
CA SER A 154 -5.21 -22.17 -3.74
C SER A 154 -4.94 -23.66 -3.59
N ALA A 155 -3.68 -24.01 -3.40
CA ALA A 155 -3.20 -25.38 -3.23
C ALA A 155 -3.69 -26.35 -4.32
N GLY A 156 -3.82 -25.88 -5.56
CA GLY A 156 -4.29 -26.68 -6.69
C GLY A 156 -5.81 -26.92 -6.71
N ALA A 157 -6.58 -26.21 -5.88
CA ALA A 157 -8.04 -26.23 -5.89
C ALA A 157 -8.62 -24.88 -6.29
N ASN A 158 -9.72 -24.89 -7.04
CA ASN A 158 -10.50 -23.71 -7.40
C ASN A 158 -11.76 -23.63 -6.55
N TYR A 159 -11.95 -22.52 -5.85
CA TYR A 159 -13.10 -22.25 -5.00
C TYR A 159 -13.97 -21.18 -5.65
N ARG A 160 -15.27 -21.42 -5.73
CA ARG A 160 -16.29 -20.48 -6.23
C ARG A 160 -17.29 -20.19 -5.11
N ILE A 161 -17.51 -18.91 -4.82
CA ILE A 161 -18.43 -18.45 -3.76
C ILE A 161 -19.63 -17.80 -4.44
N PHE A 162 -20.82 -18.24 -4.07
CA PHE A 162 -22.08 -17.79 -4.65
C PHE A 162 -22.85 -16.84 -3.73
N ALA A 163 -23.79 -16.08 -4.30
CA ALA A 163 -24.61 -15.06 -3.66
C ALA A 163 -25.49 -15.63 -2.53
N ASP A 164 -25.87 -16.90 -2.65
CA ASP A 164 -26.60 -17.66 -1.65
C ASP A 164 -25.73 -18.12 -0.47
N GLY A 165 -24.42 -17.85 -0.50
CA GLY A 165 -23.46 -18.30 0.51
C GLY A 165 -22.95 -19.73 0.30
N SER A 166 -23.39 -20.41 -0.77
CA SER A 166 -22.86 -21.72 -1.15
C SER A 166 -21.45 -21.60 -1.73
N ILE A 167 -20.68 -22.67 -1.60
CA ILE A 167 -19.29 -22.73 -2.03
C ILE A 167 -19.07 -24.00 -2.83
N GLU A 168 -18.50 -23.88 -4.02
CA GLU A 168 -18.03 -25.01 -4.82
C GLU A 168 -16.50 -25.06 -4.79
N ALA A 169 -15.94 -26.21 -4.46
CA ALA A 169 -14.51 -26.48 -4.45
C ALA A 169 -14.20 -27.56 -5.51
N GLU A 170 -13.54 -27.15 -6.57
CA GLU A 170 -13.02 -28.03 -7.61
C GLU A 170 -11.57 -28.41 -7.26
N THR A 171 -11.35 -29.69 -6.98
CA THR A 171 -10.05 -30.25 -6.60
C THR A 171 -9.64 -31.33 -7.60
N SER A 172 -8.41 -31.83 -7.52
CA SER A 172 -7.97 -32.98 -8.32
C SER A 172 -8.77 -34.28 -8.04
N GLU A 173 -9.42 -34.37 -6.87
CA GLU A 173 -10.24 -35.52 -6.47
C GLU A 173 -11.69 -35.41 -6.97
N GLY A 174 -12.11 -34.21 -7.38
CA GLY A 174 -13.48 -33.92 -7.85
C GLY A 174 -14.01 -32.58 -7.37
N THR A 175 -15.29 -32.33 -7.69
CA THR A 175 -16.01 -31.11 -7.33
C THR A 175 -16.89 -31.34 -6.11
N TYR A 176 -16.70 -30.54 -5.07
CA TYR A 176 -17.47 -30.57 -3.84
C TYR A 176 -18.31 -29.31 -3.72
N LYS A 177 -19.56 -29.45 -3.28
CA LYS A 177 -20.47 -28.31 -3.04
C LYS A 177 -20.87 -28.27 -1.58
N PHE A 178 -20.77 -27.09 -0.99
CA PHE A 178 -21.09 -26.81 0.41
C PHE A 178 -22.21 -25.77 0.46
N ALA A 179 -23.23 -26.03 1.26
CA ALA A 179 -24.35 -25.10 1.44
C ALA A 179 -23.95 -23.84 2.22
N SER A 180 -22.88 -23.91 3.02
CA SER A 180 -22.41 -22.81 3.84
C SER A 180 -20.90 -22.85 4.08
N MET A 181 -20.34 -21.70 4.47
CA MET A 181 -18.95 -21.59 4.94
C MET A 181 -18.66 -22.49 6.15
N SER A 182 -19.65 -22.75 7.00
CA SER A 182 -19.50 -23.63 8.16
C SER A 182 -19.29 -25.09 7.75
N ASP A 183 -20.03 -25.56 6.74
CA ASP A 183 -19.88 -26.93 6.21
C ASP A 183 -18.54 -27.11 5.52
N PHE A 184 -18.12 -26.10 4.75
CA PHE A 184 -16.80 -26.08 4.15
C PHE A 184 -15.67 -26.17 5.20
N LYS A 185 -15.75 -25.37 6.27
CA LYS A 185 -14.78 -25.44 7.38
C LYS A 185 -14.77 -26.79 8.07
N ARG A 186 -15.95 -27.39 8.30
CA ARG A 186 -16.05 -28.74 8.88
C ARG A 186 -15.35 -29.76 7.99
N HIS A 187 -15.59 -29.72 6.68
CA HIS A 187 -14.94 -30.59 5.72
C HIS A 187 -13.41 -30.43 5.72
N LEU A 188 -12.89 -29.20 5.79
CA LEU A 188 -11.45 -28.96 5.89
C LEU A 188 -10.84 -29.53 7.18
N LEU A 189 -11.56 -29.43 8.30
CA LEU A 189 -11.12 -30.02 9.58
C LEU A 189 -11.12 -31.55 9.54
N GLU A 190 -12.14 -32.16 8.95
CA GLU A 190 -12.22 -33.61 8.78
C GLU A 190 -11.12 -34.14 7.85
N ARG A 191 -10.89 -33.47 6.72
CA ARG A 191 -9.81 -33.82 5.79
C ARG A 191 -8.44 -33.62 6.41
N GLY A 192 -8.25 -32.55 7.20
CA GLY A 192 -7.03 -32.32 7.97
C GLY A 192 -6.76 -33.42 9.00
N LYS A 193 -7.80 -33.89 9.69
CA LYS A 193 -7.70 -35.03 10.62
C LYS A 193 -7.39 -36.34 9.89
N ALA A 194 -8.09 -36.65 8.80
CA ALA A 194 -7.86 -37.87 8.02
C ALA A 194 -6.43 -37.94 7.44
N LYS A 195 -5.86 -36.79 7.05
CA LYS A 195 -4.46 -36.71 6.59
C LYS A 195 -3.44 -36.83 7.74
N ALA A 196 -3.83 -36.48 8.96
CA ALA A 196 -2.96 -36.48 10.14
C ALA A 196 -2.99 -37.79 10.93
N THR A 197 -3.89 -38.73 10.61
CA THR A 197 -3.82 -40.11 11.10
C THR A 197 -3.04 -40.94 10.07
N PRO A 198 -1.71 -41.08 10.21
CA PRO A 198 -1.01 -42.13 9.47
C PRO A 198 -1.62 -43.46 9.87
N ALA A 199 -1.96 -44.27 8.89
CA ALA A 199 -2.36 -45.65 9.09
C ALA A 199 -1.16 -46.41 9.71
N ASP A 200 -1.08 -46.42 11.03
CA ASP A 200 -0.43 -47.52 11.76
C ASP A 200 -1.40 -48.70 11.75
N GLU A 201 -0.90 -49.82 11.22
CA GLU A 201 -1.38 -51.21 11.23
C GLU A 201 -2.52 -51.59 12.19
#